data_AF-D9XGZ7-F1
#
_entry.id   AF-D9XGZ7-F1
#
_cell.length_a   1.000
_cell.length_b   1.000
_cell.length_c   1.000
_cell.angle_alpha   90.00
_cell.angle_beta   90.00
_cell.angle_gamma   90.00
#
_symmetry.space_group_name_H-M   'P 1'
#
loop_
_entity.id
_entity.type
_entity.pdbx_description
1 polymer ?
#
loop_
_entity_poly.entity_id
_entity_poly.type
_entity_poly.pdbx_seq_one_letter_code
_entity_poly.pdbx_strand_id
1 'polypeptide(L)' 'MTLMVNPAAGDGKIHALYKTWGYEDIGQSQPSPASPVLTVMIRAIH' A
#
# COMPACT_ATOMS: atom_id res chain seq x y z
N MET A 1 5.79 10.98 3.03
CA MET A 1 4.37 10.87 2.59
C MET A 1 3.88 9.44 2.84
N THR A 2 2.67 9.23 3.37
CA THR A 2 2.08 7.89 3.56
C THR A 2 0.90 7.67 2.60
N LEU A 3 0.70 6.43 2.16
CA LEU A 3 -0.40 6.00 1.28
C LEU A 3 -0.89 4.62 1.71
N MET A 4 -2.18 4.35 1.57
CA MET A 4 -2.75 3.01 1.77
C MET A 4 -3.15 2.42 0.43
N VAL A 5 -2.64 1.23 0.11
CA VAL A 5 -2.92 0.51 -1.14
C VAL A 5 -3.59 -0.81 -0.85
N ASN A 6 -4.60 -1.20 -1.63
CA ASN A 6 -5.08 -2.58 -1.61
C ASN A 6 -4.11 -3.44 -2.44
N PRO A 7 -3.31 -4.34 -1.83
CA PRO A 7 -2.34 -5.14 -2.57
C PRO A 7 -3.00 -6.16 -3.51
N ALA A 8 -4.29 -6.49 -3.31
CA ALA A 8 -5.04 -7.36 -4.21
C ALA A 8 -5.65 -6.60 -5.41
N ALA A 9 -5.64 -5.27 -5.40
CA ALA A 9 -6.19 -4.48 -6.51
C ALA A 9 -5.28 -4.56 -7.74
N GLY A 10 -5.87 -4.88 -8.90
CA GLY A 10 -5.15 -4.94 -10.17
C GLY A 10 -4.04 -6.01 -10.20
N ASP A 11 -4.28 -7.17 -9.59
CA ASP A 11 -3.34 -8.29 -9.48
C ASP A 11 -2.00 -7.91 -8.82
N GLY A 12 -2.02 -6.95 -7.89
CA GLY A 12 -0.81 -6.46 -7.20
C GLY A 12 0.08 -5.55 -8.04
N LYS A 13 -0.31 -5.23 -9.28
CA LYS A 13 0.47 -4.32 -10.15
C LYS A 13 0.58 -2.92 -9.58
N ILE A 14 -0.49 -2.44 -8.92
CA ILE A 14 -0.50 -1.11 -8.27
C ILE A 14 0.54 -1.08 -7.14
N HIS A 15 0.60 -2.14 -6.33
CA HIS A 15 1.58 -2.26 -5.25
C HIS A 15 3.02 -2.30 -5.79
N ALA A 16 3.26 -3.11 -6.82
CA ALA A 16 4.55 -3.18 -7.49
C ALA A 16 4.97 -1.82 -8.09
N LEU A 17 4.05 -1.09 -8.71
CA LEU A 17 4.30 0.25 -9.24
C LEU A 17 4.75 1.21 -8.14
N TYR A 18 4.04 1.25 -7.01
CA TYR A 18 4.44 2.14 -5.91
C TYR A 18 5.81 1.79 -5.34
N LYS A 19 6.18 0.51 -5.28
CA LYS A 19 7.55 0.10 -4.93
C LYS A 19 8.59 0.67 -5.88
N THR A 20 8.32 0.69 -7.20
CA THR A 20 9.24 1.31 -8.17
C THR A 20 9.40 2.82 -7.99
N TRP A 21 8.40 3.49 -7.40
CA TRP A 21 8.47 4.93 -7.09
C TRP A 21 9.14 5.23 -5.75
N GLY A 22 9.66 4.21 -5.06
CA GLY A 22 10.33 4.34 -3.78
C GLY A 22 9.39 4.36 -2.58
N TYR A 23 8.17 3.81 -2.72
CA TYR A 23 7.33 3.53 -1.57
C TYR A 23 7.71 2.19 -0.93
N GLU A 24 7.76 2.16 0.39
CA GLU A 24 8.08 1.00 1.20
C GLU A 24 6.89 0.61 2.08
N ASP A 25 6.73 -0.69 2.34
CA ASP A 25 5.65 -1.23 3.16
C ASP A 25 5.98 -1.03 4.64
N ILE A 26 5.10 -0.34 5.39
CA ILE A 26 5.30 -0.08 6.83
C ILE A 26 4.26 -0.77 7.72
N GLY A 27 3.24 -1.39 7.13
CA GLY A 27 2.24 -2.14 7.88
C GLY A 27 1.00 -2.45 7.07
N GLN A 28 0.00 -3.01 7.74
CA GLN A 28 -1.30 -3.31 7.17
C GLN A 28 -2.41 -2.68 8.01
N SER A 29 -3.49 -2.25 7.35
CA SER A 29 -4.67 -1.66 7.98
C SER A 29 -5.92 -2.34 7.43
N GLN A 30 -6.78 -2.79 8.34
CA GLN A 30 -8.10 -3.32 8.00
C GLN A 30 -9.15 -2.49 8.76
N PRO A 31 -9.83 -1.54 8.09
CA PRO A 31 -10.76 -0.63 8.78
C PRO A 31 -11.95 -1.34 9.43
N SER A 32 -12.40 -2.45 8.84
CA SER A 32 -13.44 -3.31 9.38
C SER A 32 -13.27 -4.74 8.87
N PRO A 33 -13.81 -5.76 9.56
CA PRO A 33 -13.67 -7.17 9.13
C PRO A 33 -14.21 -7.45 7.73
N ALA A 34 -15.17 -6.66 7.26
CA ALA A 34 -15.75 -6.77 5.92
C ALA A 34 -14.95 -6.00 4.85
N SER A 35 -13.98 -5.18 5.24
CA SER A 35 -13.15 -4.39 4.33
C SER A 35 -11.89 -5.16 3.90
N PRO A 36 -11.36 -4.91 2.70
CA PRO A 36 -10.09 -5.48 2.28
C PRO A 36 -8.95 -4.99 3.17
N VAL A 37 -7.94 -5.85 3.35
CA VAL A 37 -6.69 -5.48 4.01
C VAL A 37 -5.93 -4.52 3.10
N LEU A 38 -5.63 -3.33 3.60
CA LEU A 38 -4.81 -2.32 2.94
C LEU A 38 -3.38 -2.42 3.45
N THR A 39 -2.41 -2.27 2.57
CA THR A 39 -1.00 -2.11 2.93
C THR A 39 -0.69 -0.63 3.06
N VAL A 40 -0.18 -0.22 4.22
CA VAL A 40 0.31 1.13 4.46
C VAL A 40 1.72 1.22 3.90
N MET A 41 1.94 2.15 2.99
CA MET A 41 3.23 2.43 2.40
C MET A 41 3.70 3.85 2.74
N ILE A 42 5.01 4.03 2.86
CA ILE A 42 5.65 5.34 3.06
C ILE A 42 6.66 5.62 1.95
N ARG A 43 6.78 6.88 1.54
CA ARG A 43 7.87 7.36 0.71
C ARG A 43 8.57 8.51 1.42
N ALA A 44 9.89 8.42 1.54
CA ALA A 44 10.72 9.53 1.97
C ALA A 44 10.72 10.60 0.86
N ILE A 45 10.36 11.82 1.24
CA ILE A 45 10.44 13.00 0.37
C ILE A 45 11.52 13.87 1.01
N HIS A 46 12.64 14.02 0.31
CA HIS A 46 13.75 14.86 0.69
C HIS A 46 13.51 16.30 0.23
#